data_AF-A0A6A6CH81-F1
#
_entry.id   AF-A0A6A6CH81-F1
#
_cell.length_a   1.000
_cell.length_b   1.000
_cell.length_c   1.000
_cell.angle_alpha   90.00
_cell.angle_beta   90.00
_cell.angle_gamma   90.00
#
_symmetry.space_group_name_H-M   'P 1'
#
loop_
_entity.id
_entity.type
_entity.pdbx_description
1 polymer ?
#
loop_
_entity_poly.entity_id
_entity_poly.type
_entity_poly.pdbx_seq_one_letter_code
_entity_poly.pdbx_strand_id
1 'polypeptide(L)'
;MSQARETDSIPMGKVPEPITLHKEAPQTKPPTQGCKLIFKTSPTHHWTEVTYDGAPTSWVPSIPPHWHKHHDEWMQVLSGRVDFTLSGTTTTLTPTSPPLHIPRLHAQFLVRAGGGDGVEGADGAGGGV
;
A
#
# COMPACT_ATOMS: atom_id res chain seq x y z
N MET A 1 -16.61 -34.91 27.43
CA MET A 1 -15.62 -34.02 28.06
C MET A 1 -14.80 -33.38 26.96
N SER A 2 -15.19 -32.19 26.51
CA SER A 2 -14.48 -31.45 25.44
C SER A 2 -13.37 -30.61 26.06
N GLN A 3 -12.15 -30.79 25.59
CA GLN A 3 -11.00 -29.95 25.97
C GLN A 3 -11.07 -28.65 25.15
N ALA A 4 -11.20 -27.53 25.84
CA ALA A 4 -11.04 -26.20 25.25
C ALA A 4 -9.56 -25.99 24.94
N ARG A 5 -9.25 -25.57 23.70
CA ARG A 5 -7.91 -25.18 23.28
C ARG A 5 -7.60 -23.80 23.84
N GLU A 6 -6.58 -23.76 24.70
CA GLU A 6 -5.92 -22.56 25.20
C GLU A 6 -5.27 -21.83 24.02
N THR A 7 -5.68 -20.60 23.77
CA THR A 7 -5.11 -19.75 22.72
C THR A 7 -3.86 -19.09 23.26
N ASP A 8 -2.70 -19.49 22.73
CA ASP A 8 -1.41 -18.85 23.00
C ASP A 8 -1.50 -17.35 22.69
N SER A 9 -1.37 -16.53 23.73
CA SER A 9 -1.31 -15.08 23.62
C SER A 9 0.05 -14.69 23.06
N ILE A 10 0.08 -14.09 21.87
CA ILE A 10 1.33 -13.58 21.27
C ILE A 10 1.91 -12.51 22.22
N PRO A 11 3.20 -12.61 22.62
CA PRO A 11 3.82 -11.61 23.46
C PRO A 11 3.86 -10.28 22.71
N MET A 12 3.15 -9.28 23.25
CA MET A 12 3.23 -7.90 22.80
C MET A 12 4.66 -7.39 23.04
N GLY A 13 5.51 -7.53 22.02
CA GLY A 13 6.81 -6.88 21.99
C GLY A 13 6.64 -5.38 22.20
N LYS A 14 7.67 -4.73 22.78
CA LYS A 14 7.67 -3.29 23.08
C LYS A 14 7.11 -2.51 21.90
N VAL A 15 5.99 -1.82 22.15
CA VAL A 15 5.40 -0.89 21.20
C VAL A 15 6.47 0.16 20.89
N PRO A 16 6.93 0.30 19.63
CA PRO A 16 7.89 1.33 19.29
C PRO A 16 7.27 2.70 19.62
N GLU A 17 8.09 3.60 20.16
CA GLU A 17 7.69 4.96 20.47
C GLU A 17 6.98 5.60 19.26
N PRO A 18 5.91 6.38 19.47
CA PRO A 18 5.20 7.05 18.39
C PRO A 18 6.18 7.88 17.58
N ILE A 19 6.34 7.50 16.30
CA ILE A 19 7.09 8.30 15.35
C ILE A 19 6.30 9.60 15.21
N THR A 20 6.86 10.70 15.70
CA THR A 20 6.32 12.03 15.39
C THR A 20 6.35 12.15 13.87
N LEU A 21 5.18 12.18 13.25
CA LEU A 21 5.04 12.51 11.84
C LEU A 21 5.42 13.99 11.71
N HIS A 22 6.71 14.25 11.64
CA HIS A 22 7.20 15.50 11.07
C HIS A 22 6.48 15.62 9.72
N LYS A 23 5.92 16.78 9.40
CA LYS A 23 5.59 17.12 8.00
C LYS A 23 6.84 16.75 7.22
N GLU A 24 6.83 15.60 6.54
CA GLU A 24 7.98 15.16 5.79
C GLU A 24 8.26 16.30 4.82
N ALA A 25 9.51 16.78 4.82
CA ALA A 25 9.94 17.68 3.78
C ALA A 25 9.53 17.03 2.45
N PRO A 26 8.86 17.77 1.53
CA PRO A 26 8.46 17.19 0.25
C PRO A 26 9.69 16.48 -0.31
N GLN A 27 9.59 15.18 -0.59
CA GLN A 27 10.73 14.47 -1.16
C GLN A 27 11.05 15.13 -2.50
N THR A 28 12.08 15.99 -2.51
CA THR A 28 12.38 16.92 -3.60
C THR A 28 13.17 16.27 -4.73
N LYS A 29 13.23 14.94 -4.79
CA LYS A 29 13.81 14.32 -5.98
C LYS A 29 12.88 14.68 -7.15
N PRO A 30 13.34 15.45 -8.15
CA PRO A 30 12.48 15.82 -9.25
C PRO A 30 11.95 14.52 -9.86
N PRO A 31 10.64 14.42 -10.14
CA PRO A 31 10.10 13.23 -10.78
C PRO A 31 10.91 13.00 -12.05
N THR A 32 11.55 11.83 -12.13
CA THR A 32 12.14 11.36 -13.38
C THR A 32 11.05 11.50 -14.46
N GLN A 33 11.39 12.05 -15.62
CA GLN A 33 10.43 12.33 -16.71
C GLN A 33 9.45 11.15 -16.89
N GLY A 34 8.16 11.41 -16.64
CA GLY A 34 7.08 10.42 -16.75
C GLY A 34 6.15 10.40 -15.53
N CYS A 35 6.66 10.66 -14.32
CA CYS A 35 5.86 10.52 -13.11
C CYS A 35 5.00 11.73 -12.81
N LYS A 36 3.67 11.56 -12.87
CA LYS A 36 2.71 12.57 -12.41
C LYS A 36 2.02 12.11 -11.14
N LEU A 37 2.67 12.37 -10.00
CA LEU A 37 2.04 12.25 -8.69
C LEU A 37 1.17 13.49 -8.46
N ILE A 38 -0.15 13.33 -8.58
CA ILE A 38 -1.11 14.40 -8.23
C ILE A 38 -1.69 14.06 -6.87
N PHE A 39 -1.48 14.95 -5.89
CA PHE A 39 -2.20 14.91 -4.63
C PHE A 39 -3.37 15.88 -4.70
N LYS A 40 -4.59 15.35 -4.64
CA LYS A 40 -5.77 16.17 -4.37
C LYS A 40 -6.12 15.99 -2.90
N THR A 41 -6.17 17.08 -2.14
CA THR A 41 -6.51 17.05 -0.72
C THR A 41 -7.72 17.92 -0.44
N SER A 42 -8.63 17.46 0.42
CA SER A 42 -9.69 18.32 0.97
C SER A 42 -9.50 18.48 2.47
N PRO A 43 -9.17 19.68 2.98
CA PRO A 43 -8.96 19.89 4.40
C PRO A 43 -10.24 19.70 5.23
N THR A 44 -11.41 19.79 4.60
CA THR A 44 -12.71 19.55 5.23
C THR A 44 -13.17 18.10 5.19
N HIS A 45 -12.61 17.28 4.30
CA HIS A 45 -13.05 15.90 4.07
C HIS A 45 -11.94 14.85 4.28
N HIS A 46 -10.73 15.28 4.67
CA HIS A 46 -9.59 14.42 5.02
C HIS A 46 -9.30 13.28 4.03
N TRP A 47 -9.44 13.52 2.72
CA TRP A 47 -9.08 12.54 1.69
C TRP A 47 -7.87 13.01 0.89
N THR A 48 -7.14 12.03 0.36
CA THR A 48 -6.05 12.20 -0.59
C THR A 48 -6.26 11.24 -1.76
N GLU A 49 -6.19 11.73 -2.99
CA GLU A 49 -6.12 10.88 -4.19
C GLU A 49 -4.71 10.92 -4.74
N VAL A 50 -4.22 9.75 -5.17
CA VAL A 50 -2.91 9.53 -5.75
C VAL A 50 -3.09 8.93 -7.14
N THR A 51 -2.45 9.53 -8.14
CA THR A 51 -2.38 8.99 -9.50
C THR A 51 -0.96 8.58 -9.84
N TYR A 52 -0.80 7.44 -10.49
CA TYR A 52 0.46 6.90 -11.00
C TYR A 52 0.25 6.42 -12.44
N ASP A 53 1.19 6.72 -13.32
CA ASP A 53 1.08 6.45 -14.77
C ASP A 53 1.44 5.01 -15.15
N GLY A 54 2.16 4.29 -14.29
CA GLY A 54 2.43 2.87 -14.49
C GLY A 54 3.49 2.53 -15.53
N ALA A 55 4.19 3.52 -16.11
CA ALA A 55 5.22 3.25 -17.11
C ALA A 55 6.41 2.48 -16.51
N PRO A 56 7.11 1.61 -17.27
CA PRO A 56 8.21 0.79 -16.73
C PRO A 56 9.36 1.61 -16.12
N THR A 57 9.55 2.84 -16.60
CA THR A 57 10.58 3.77 -16.12
C THR A 57 10.05 4.74 -15.06
N SER A 58 8.78 4.67 -14.72
CA SER A 58 8.18 5.58 -13.76
C SER A 58 8.57 5.18 -12.33
N TRP A 59 8.87 6.21 -11.53
CA TRP A 59 9.02 6.13 -10.09
C TRP A 59 7.76 5.54 -9.46
N VAL A 60 7.90 4.40 -8.81
CA VAL A 60 6.84 3.78 -8.03
C VAL A 60 6.77 4.47 -6.66
N PRO A 61 5.60 4.98 -6.25
CA PRO A 61 5.46 5.49 -4.89
C PRO A 61 5.72 4.35 -3.90
N SER A 62 6.69 4.56 -3.01
CA SER A 62 6.95 3.67 -1.88
C SER A 62 6.62 4.44 -0.61
N ILE A 63 5.55 4.02 0.07
CA ILE A 63 5.16 4.59 1.36
C ILE A 63 5.72 3.66 2.44
N PRO A 64 6.67 4.10 3.30
CA PRO A 64 7.23 3.24 4.33
C PRO A 64 6.16 2.69 5.29
N PRO A 65 6.43 1.57 5.98
CA PRO A 65 5.57 1.08 7.05
C PRO A 65 5.33 2.16 8.11
N HIS A 66 4.07 2.55 8.27
CA HIS A 66 3.64 3.55 9.26
C HIS A 66 2.28 3.16 9.83
N TRP A 67 1.80 3.92 10.81
CA TRP A 67 0.48 3.75 11.42
C TRP A 67 -0.05 5.11 11.88
N HIS A 68 -1.36 5.20 12.07
CA HIS A 68 -2.01 6.41 12.57
C HIS A 68 -2.60 6.18 13.96
N LYS A 69 -2.32 7.11 14.88
CA LYS A 69 -2.81 7.04 16.26
C LYS A 69 -4.28 7.43 16.41
N HIS A 70 -4.73 8.38 15.59
CA HIS A 70 -5.94 9.15 15.86
C HIS A 70 -7.06 8.94 14.85
N HIS A 71 -6.82 8.18 13.79
CA HIS A 71 -7.82 7.92 12.77
C HIS A 71 -7.60 6.55 12.15
N ASP A 72 -8.69 6.01 11.65
CA ASP A 72 -8.68 4.91 10.70
C ASP A 72 -8.48 5.52 9.30
N GLU A 73 -7.95 4.73 8.38
CA GLU A 73 -7.81 5.10 6.97
C GLU A 73 -8.68 4.17 6.12
N TRP A 74 -9.26 4.72 5.04
CA TRP A 74 -10.00 3.97 4.05
C TRP A 74 -9.35 4.19 2.69
N MET A 75 -9.03 3.10 2.00
CA MET A 75 -8.39 3.14 0.69
C MET A 75 -9.25 2.47 -0.36
N GLN A 76 -9.39 3.10 -1.52
CA GLN A 76 -10.04 2.52 -2.68
C GLN A 76 -9.15 2.70 -3.92
N VAL A 77 -8.99 1.63 -4.70
CA VAL A 77 -8.34 1.70 -6.00
C VAL A 77 -9.37 2.17 -7.01
N LEU A 78 -9.10 3.28 -7.71
CA LEU A 78 -10.01 3.81 -8.72
C LEU A 78 -9.71 3.24 -10.12
N SER A 79 -8.45 2.90 -10.40
CA SER A 79 -8.00 2.27 -11.65
C SER A 79 -6.70 1.49 -11.44
N GLY A 80 -6.42 0.50 -12.30
CA GLY A 80 -5.19 -0.29 -12.26
C GLY A 80 -5.17 -1.34 -11.13
N ARG A 81 -4.00 -1.59 -10.55
CA ARG A 81 -3.84 -2.49 -9.41
C ARG A 81 -2.77 -2.01 -8.43
N VAL A 82 -2.95 -2.34 -7.15
CA VAL A 82 -2.00 -2.02 -6.08
C VAL A 82 -1.80 -3.23 -5.18
N ASP A 83 -0.54 -3.59 -4.91
CA ASP A 83 -0.20 -4.53 -3.84
C ASP A 83 -0.03 -3.75 -2.54
N PHE A 84 -0.92 -4.03 -1.58
CA PHE A 84 -0.99 -3.34 -0.30
C PHE A 84 -0.71 -4.30 0.84
N THR A 85 0.14 -3.92 1.79
CA THR A 85 0.41 -4.76 2.97
C THR A 85 -0.18 -4.13 4.23
N LEU A 86 -1.05 -4.90 4.91
CA LEU A 86 -1.67 -4.54 6.18
C LEU A 86 -1.36 -5.63 7.21
N SER A 87 -0.72 -5.24 8.33
CA SER A 87 -0.37 -6.17 9.42
C SER A 87 0.38 -7.42 8.94
N GLY A 88 1.29 -7.25 7.97
CA GLY A 88 2.10 -8.33 7.40
C GLY A 88 1.40 -9.18 6.33
N THR A 89 0.11 -8.95 6.04
CA THR A 89 -0.60 -9.60 4.95
C THR A 89 -0.62 -8.70 3.73
N THR A 90 -0.10 -9.19 2.60
CA THR A 90 -0.16 -8.49 1.31
C THR A 90 -1.38 -8.92 0.52
N THR A 91 -2.16 -7.95 0.04
CA THR A 91 -3.35 -8.14 -0.79
C THR A 91 -3.24 -7.31 -2.05
N THR A 92 -3.56 -7.89 -3.21
CA THR A 92 -3.71 -7.15 -4.46
C THR A 92 -5.11 -6.54 -4.54
N LEU A 93 -5.17 -5.21 -4.61
CA LEU A 93 -6.39 -4.42 -4.73
C LEU A 93 -6.60 -3.97 -6.18
N THR A 94 -7.87 -3.97 -6.61
CA THR A 94 -8.33 -3.57 -7.95
C THR A 94 -9.57 -2.66 -7.80
N PRO A 95 -10.06 -2.02 -8.87
CA PRO A 95 -11.29 -1.23 -8.83
C PRO A 95 -12.54 -2.02 -8.42
N THR A 96 -12.53 -3.34 -8.60
CA THR A 96 -13.62 -4.24 -8.18
C THR A 96 -13.47 -4.72 -6.73
N SER A 97 -12.34 -4.46 -6.08
CA SER A 97 -12.15 -4.78 -4.67
C SER A 97 -13.02 -3.85 -3.80
N PRO A 98 -13.57 -4.34 -2.67
CA PRO A 98 -14.20 -3.47 -1.70
C PRO A 98 -13.17 -2.47 -1.13
N PRO A 99 -13.61 -1.30 -0.63
CA PRO A 99 -12.71 -0.37 0.07
C PRO A 99 -11.98 -1.07 1.20
N LEU A 100 -10.65 -0.90 1.25
CA LEU A 100 -9.81 -1.43 2.31
C LEU A 100 -9.96 -0.53 3.54
N HIS A 101 -10.36 -1.12 4.66
CA HIS A 101 -10.32 -0.48 5.97
C HIS A 101 -8.97 -0.74 6.64
N ILE A 102 -8.31 0.33 7.09
CA ILE A 102 -7.06 0.29 7.82
C ILE A 102 -7.36 0.84 9.23
N PRO A 103 -7.52 -0.04 10.23
CA PRO A 103 -7.81 0.41 11.58
C PRO A 103 -6.63 1.20 12.16
N ARG A 104 -6.92 2.18 13.01
CA ARG A 104 -5.90 2.88 13.80
C ARG A 104 -4.96 1.88 14.49
N LEU A 105 -3.69 2.28 14.67
CA LEU A 105 -2.64 1.47 15.30
C LEU A 105 -2.22 0.19 14.53
N HIS A 106 -2.77 -0.06 13.34
CA HIS A 106 -2.26 -1.10 12.45
C HIS A 106 -1.20 -0.52 11.52
N ALA A 107 -0.10 -1.25 11.34
CA ALA A 107 0.94 -0.84 10.41
C ALA A 107 0.55 -1.16 8.96
N GLN A 108 0.68 -0.17 8.08
CA GLN A 108 0.40 -0.28 6.66
C GLN A 108 1.56 0.23 5.78
N PHE A 109 1.72 -0.35 4.59
CA PHE A 109 2.59 0.18 3.54
C PHE A 109 2.16 -0.26 2.14
N LEU A 110 2.48 0.59 1.16
CA LEU A 110 2.25 0.33 -0.26
C LEU A 110 3.51 -0.27 -0.88
N VAL A 111 3.38 -1.45 -1.48
CA VAL A 111 4.52 -2.21 -2.02
C VAL A 111 4.74 -1.91 -3.50
N ARG A 112 3.64 -1.90 -4.28
CA ARG A 112 3.71 -1.74 -5.74
C ARG A 112 2.40 -1.19 -6.29
N ALA A 113 2.49 -0.19 -7.16
CA ALA A 113 1.40 0.22 -8.03
C ALA A 113 1.72 -0.20 -9.47
N GLY A 114 0.77 -0.77 -10.20
CA GLY A 114 0.96 -1.24 -11.58
C GLY A 114 -0.20 -0.86 -12.50
N GLY A 115 0.14 -0.47 -13.73
CA GLY A 115 -0.81 -0.41 -14.85
C GLY A 115 -1.16 -1.82 -15.33
N GLY A 116 -2.42 -2.03 -15.73
CA GLY A 116 -3.05 -3.34 -15.93
C GLY A 116 -2.27 -4.35 -16.80
N ASP A 117 -2.33 -5.61 -16.35
CA ASP A 117 -2.40 -6.87 -17.10
C ASP A 117 -1.53 -7.10 -18.34
N GLY A 118 -0.33 -6.52 -18.35
CA GLY A 118 0.78 -7.13 -19.08
C GLY A 118 1.19 -8.43 -18.39
N VAL A 119 0.47 -9.53 -18.67
CA VAL A 119 1.01 -10.89 -18.50
C VAL A 119 2.16 -11.02 -19.48
N GLU A 120 3.34 -10.53 -19.11
CA GLU A 120 4.60 -10.90 -19.79
C GLU A 120 5.11 -12.19 -19.16
N GLY A 121 4.26 -13.22 -19.24
CA GLY A 121 4.58 -14.61 -18.96
C GLY A 121 4.54 -15.38 -20.26
N ALA A 122 5.50 -15.12 -21.14
CA ALA A 122 5.87 -16.06 -22.19
C ALA A 122 7.30 -16.51 -21.86
N ASP A 123 7.37 -17.50 -20.96
CA ASP A 123 8.56 -18.30 -20.76
C ASP A 123 9.01 -18.85 -22.12
N GLY A 124 10.15 -18.35 -22.59
CA GLY A 124 10.86 -18.93 -23.71
C GLY A 124 11.34 -20.33 -23.33
N ALA A 125 10.59 -21.36 -23.74
CA ALA A 125 11.05 -22.73 -23.76
C ALA A 125 10.46 -23.44 -24.98
N GLY A 126 11.12 -23.26 -26.13
CA GLY A 126 10.79 -23.92 -27.39
C GLY A 126 12.05 -24.21 -28.19
N GLY A 127 13.06 -24.81 -27.55
CA GLY A 127 14.16 -25.46 -28.24
C GLY A 127 13.75 -26.88 -28.63
N GLY A 128 13.77 -27.19 -29.92
CA GLY A 128 13.65 -28.55 -30.45
C GLY A 128 13.05 -28.58 -31.85
N VAL A 129 13.90 -28.62 -32.89
CA VAL A 129 14.44 -29.84 -33.53
C VAL A 129 15.67 -29.48 -34.36
#